data_AF-C0EIY7-F1
#
_entry.id   AF-C0EIY7-F1
#
_cell.length_a   1.000
_cell.length_b   1.000
_cell.length_c   1.000
_cell.angle_alpha   90.00
_cell.angle_beta   90.00
_cell.angle_gamma   90.00
#
_symmetry.space_group_name_H-M   'P 1'
#
loop_
_entity.id
_entity.type
_entity.pdbx_description
1 polymer ?
#
loop_
_entity_poly.entity_id
_entity_poly.type
_entity_poly.pdbx_seq_one_letter_code
_entity_poly.pdbx_strand_id
1 'polypeptide(L)'
;MSYAEEQYASEEFDKVIASVQESFTAALENARAVDADLNAEQAQVDSAWQSLMTEIHKLGFIRGDKTTLGKLIEVANGYAENIERYTEETAKVFTPALEEAKAVYNDADAMQGEVSEAESALLEAMEQLRYKADKTILEAVLAEANKIDTAQYTAETVAAFQTAKEAAEAVYGNDNATQEEINAAAAELSEAMNGLKVAETEIVNTPEVQGDKTLITEGGNAKTGETAPIAVVATLFALTGAGVLLNKKGRN
;
A
#
# COMPACT_ATOMS: atom_id res chain seq x y z
N MET A 1 -18.45 9.11 -55.20
CA MET A 1 -17.55 7.94 -55.27
C MET A 1 -16.08 8.35 -55.22
N SER A 2 -15.56 9.20 -56.14
CA SER A 2 -14.13 9.61 -56.15
C SER A 2 -13.58 10.09 -54.81
N TYR A 3 -14.34 10.90 -54.05
CA TYR A 3 -13.90 11.36 -52.73
C TYR A 3 -13.78 10.20 -51.72
N ALA A 4 -14.73 9.27 -51.70
CA ALA A 4 -14.69 8.12 -50.78
C ALA A 4 -13.51 7.19 -51.08
N GLU A 5 -13.21 6.99 -52.37
CA GLU A 5 -12.03 6.24 -52.83
C GLU A 5 -10.72 6.89 -52.38
N GLU A 6 -10.64 8.23 -52.49
CA GLU A 6 -9.48 8.99 -52.02
C GLU A 6 -9.30 8.88 -50.51
N GLN A 7 -10.39 9.00 -49.73
CA GLN A 7 -10.34 8.81 -48.28
C GLN A 7 -9.89 7.39 -47.92
N TYR A 8 -10.48 6.36 -48.55
CA TYR A 8 -10.13 4.96 -48.31
C TYR A 8 -8.63 4.66 -48.51
N ALA A 9 -8.02 5.28 -49.52
CA ALA A 9 -6.61 5.10 -49.85
C ALA A 9 -5.64 5.99 -49.04
N SER A 10 -6.16 6.86 -48.16
CA SER A 10 -5.37 7.81 -47.40
C SER A 10 -4.82 7.21 -46.09
N GLU A 11 -3.66 7.70 -45.64
CA GLU A 11 -3.11 7.36 -44.32
C GLU A 11 -4.01 7.85 -43.16
N GLU A 12 -4.91 8.80 -43.41
CA GLU A 12 -5.87 9.25 -42.38
C GLU A 12 -6.93 8.19 -42.11
N PHE A 13 -7.28 7.36 -43.11
CA PHE A 13 -8.20 6.25 -42.91
C PHE A 13 -7.64 5.26 -41.89
N ASP A 14 -6.33 5.02 -41.89
CA ASP A 14 -5.66 4.15 -40.92
C ASP A 14 -5.79 4.64 -39.48
N LYS A 15 -6.15 5.91 -39.25
CA LYS A 15 -6.34 6.48 -37.90
C LYS A 15 -7.79 6.44 -37.43
N VAL A 16 -8.75 6.21 -38.33
CA VAL A 16 -10.19 6.09 -38.01
C VAL A 16 -10.43 4.91 -37.09
N ILE A 17 -11.40 5.01 -36.17
CA ILE A 17 -11.78 3.90 -35.29
C ILE A 17 -12.15 2.64 -36.11
N ALA A 18 -11.82 1.46 -35.58
CA ALA A 18 -11.94 0.21 -36.33
C ALA A 18 -13.37 -0.08 -36.79
N SER A 19 -14.37 0.19 -35.94
CA SER A 19 -15.78 0.00 -36.32
C SER A 19 -16.19 0.87 -37.51
N VAL A 20 -15.71 2.11 -37.60
CA VAL A 20 -15.98 3.00 -38.74
C VAL A 20 -15.19 2.57 -39.97
N GLN A 21 -13.96 2.10 -39.83
CA GLN A 21 -13.23 1.54 -40.96
C GLN A 21 -13.99 0.36 -41.58
N GLU A 22 -14.51 -0.55 -40.75
CA GLU A 22 -15.29 -1.69 -41.20
C GLU A 22 -16.58 -1.25 -41.90
N SER A 23 -17.39 -0.39 -41.26
CA SER A 23 -18.66 0.04 -41.83
C SER A 23 -18.50 0.90 -43.09
N PHE A 24 -17.48 1.76 -43.13
CA PHE A 24 -17.14 2.55 -44.32
C PHE A 24 -16.69 1.67 -45.48
N THR A 25 -15.83 0.68 -45.23
CA THR A 25 -15.36 -0.26 -46.26
C THR A 25 -16.53 -1.02 -46.86
N ALA A 26 -17.43 -1.56 -46.03
CA ALA A 26 -18.63 -2.25 -46.49
C ALA A 26 -19.55 -1.35 -47.33
N ALA A 27 -19.76 -0.09 -46.91
CA ALA A 27 -20.56 0.87 -47.67
C ALA A 27 -19.93 1.24 -49.02
N LEU A 28 -18.60 1.38 -49.07
CA LEU A 28 -17.87 1.64 -50.30
C LEU A 28 -17.92 0.46 -51.27
N GLU A 29 -17.76 -0.77 -50.77
CA GLU A 29 -17.90 -1.99 -51.56
C GLU A 29 -19.32 -2.15 -52.14
N ASN A 30 -20.35 -1.88 -51.35
CA ASN A 30 -21.73 -1.87 -51.83
C ASN A 30 -21.94 -0.80 -52.91
N ALA A 31 -21.41 0.41 -52.71
CA ALA A 31 -21.50 1.47 -53.72
C ALA A 31 -20.77 1.08 -55.03
N ARG A 32 -19.60 0.43 -54.95
CA ARG A 32 -18.89 -0.12 -56.11
C ARG A 32 -19.72 -1.19 -56.84
N ALA A 33 -20.37 -2.08 -56.11
CA ALA A 33 -21.20 -3.12 -56.69
C ALA A 33 -22.41 -2.54 -57.44
N VAL A 34 -23.09 -1.54 -56.85
CA VAL A 34 -24.23 -0.86 -57.47
C VAL A 34 -23.80 -0.03 -58.68
N ASP A 35 -22.66 0.67 -58.64
CA ASP A 35 -22.12 1.44 -59.78
C ASP A 35 -21.76 0.54 -60.97
N ALA A 36 -21.28 -0.69 -60.70
CA ALA A 36 -20.93 -1.67 -61.72
C ALA A 36 -22.15 -2.39 -62.34
N ASP A 37 -23.32 -2.36 -61.68
CA ASP A 37 -24.53 -3.03 -62.17
C ASP A 37 -25.31 -2.14 -63.15
N LEU A 38 -25.25 -2.49 -64.43
CA LEU A 38 -25.97 -1.80 -65.51
C LEU A 38 -27.50 -1.87 -65.38
N ASN A 39 -28.04 -2.74 -64.53
CA ASN A 39 -29.46 -2.89 -64.27
C ASN A 39 -29.88 -2.33 -62.90
N ALA A 40 -28.97 -1.66 -62.17
CA ALA A 40 -29.28 -1.11 -60.87
C ALA A 40 -30.50 -0.18 -60.94
N GLU A 41 -31.46 -0.41 -60.06
CA GLU A 41 -32.60 0.46 -59.89
C GLU A 41 -32.19 1.75 -59.18
N GLN A 42 -32.87 2.87 -59.49
CA GLN A 42 -32.59 4.16 -58.84
C GLN A 42 -32.67 4.08 -57.31
N ALA A 43 -33.58 3.26 -56.77
CA ALA A 43 -33.69 3.04 -55.34
C ALA A 43 -32.43 2.40 -54.74
N GLN A 44 -31.76 1.50 -55.47
CA GLN A 44 -30.51 0.87 -55.05
C GLN A 44 -29.36 1.90 -55.08
N VAL A 45 -29.31 2.72 -56.13
CA VAL A 45 -28.36 3.84 -56.26
C VAL A 45 -28.52 4.82 -55.10
N ASP A 46 -29.75 5.25 -54.82
CA ASP A 46 -30.05 6.20 -53.76
C ASP A 46 -29.70 5.63 -52.38
N SER A 47 -29.99 4.35 -52.15
CA SER A 47 -29.64 3.67 -50.89
C SER A 47 -28.13 3.58 -50.71
N ALA A 48 -27.40 3.13 -51.74
CA ALA A 48 -25.95 3.01 -51.66
C ALA A 48 -25.27 4.37 -51.46
N TRP A 49 -25.76 5.41 -52.13
CA TRP A 49 -25.29 6.79 -51.95
C TRP A 49 -25.54 7.30 -50.53
N GLN A 50 -26.74 7.10 -49.97
CA GLN A 50 -27.07 7.51 -48.60
C GLN A 50 -26.21 6.78 -47.56
N SER A 51 -26.03 5.46 -47.71
CA SER A 51 -25.17 4.67 -46.84
C SER A 51 -23.73 5.18 -46.90
N LEU A 52 -23.17 5.37 -48.09
CA LEU A 52 -21.80 5.85 -48.24
C LEU A 52 -21.61 7.26 -47.67
N MET A 53 -22.56 8.18 -47.89
CA MET A 53 -22.49 9.54 -47.32
C MET A 53 -22.57 9.52 -45.78
N THR A 54 -23.37 8.62 -45.21
CA THR A 54 -23.44 8.42 -43.76
C THR A 54 -22.09 8.00 -43.19
N GLU A 55 -21.42 7.05 -43.84
CA GLU A 55 -20.10 6.58 -43.39
C GLU A 55 -19.01 7.62 -43.63
N ILE A 56 -19.07 8.41 -44.71
CA ILE A 56 -18.17 9.54 -44.93
C ILE A 56 -18.19 10.51 -43.73
N HIS A 57 -19.36 10.82 -43.18
CA HIS A 57 -19.45 11.70 -42.01
C HIS A 57 -18.83 11.10 -40.74
N LYS A 58 -18.73 9.77 -40.66
CA LYS A 58 -18.12 9.07 -39.51
C LYS A 58 -16.60 9.02 -39.58
N LEU A 59 -15.97 9.32 -40.72
CA LEU A 59 -14.50 9.31 -40.86
C LEU A 59 -13.79 10.28 -39.90
N GLY A 60 -14.51 11.22 -39.28
CA GLY A 60 -13.97 12.09 -38.23
C GLY A 60 -13.77 11.41 -36.87
N PHE A 61 -14.28 10.19 -36.66
CA PHE A 61 -14.05 9.42 -35.44
C PHE A 61 -12.68 8.74 -35.53
N ILE A 62 -11.67 9.42 -34.98
CA ILE A 62 -10.26 9.02 -35.01
C ILE A 62 -9.86 8.41 -33.67
N ARG A 63 -9.05 7.35 -33.71
CA ARG A 63 -8.47 6.71 -32.52
C ARG A 63 -7.56 7.67 -31.75
N GLY A 64 -7.54 7.54 -30.43
CA GLY A 64 -6.59 8.26 -29.58
C GLY A 64 -5.15 7.78 -29.77
N ASP A 65 -4.19 8.68 -29.53
CA ASP A 65 -2.77 8.29 -29.45
C ASP A 65 -2.48 7.59 -28.12
N LYS A 66 -2.19 6.28 -28.20
CA LYS A 66 -1.97 5.41 -27.03
C LYS A 66 -0.50 5.30 -26.61
N THR A 67 0.39 6.10 -27.21
CA THR A 67 1.83 6.00 -26.96
C THR A 67 2.18 6.25 -25.49
N THR A 68 1.56 7.24 -24.86
CA THR A 68 1.82 7.59 -23.47
C THR A 68 1.14 6.59 -22.53
N LEU A 69 -0.13 6.25 -22.76
CA LEU A 69 -0.86 5.22 -22.04
C LEU A 69 -0.10 3.89 -21.98
N GLY A 70 0.45 3.43 -23.12
CA GLY A 70 1.22 2.20 -23.18
C GLY A 70 2.46 2.22 -22.27
N LYS A 71 3.21 3.32 -22.26
CA LYS A 71 4.37 3.50 -21.36
C LYS A 71 3.94 3.56 -19.89
N LEU A 72 2.82 4.22 -19.61
CA LEU A 72 2.29 4.32 -18.26
C LEU A 72 1.86 2.94 -17.74
N ILE A 73 1.22 2.13 -18.58
CA ILE A 73 0.87 0.72 -18.27
C ILE A 73 2.12 -0.12 -18.01
N GLU A 74 3.19 0.04 -18.81
CA GLU A 74 4.46 -0.67 -18.58
C GLU A 74 5.03 -0.35 -17.18
N VAL A 75 5.09 0.94 -16.84
CA VAL A 75 5.55 1.38 -15.51
C VAL A 75 4.61 0.85 -14.41
N ALA A 76 3.29 0.96 -14.60
CA ALA A 76 2.29 0.47 -13.66
C ALA A 76 2.38 -1.05 -13.43
N ASN A 77 2.65 -1.86 -14.45
CA ASN A 77 2.85 -3.30 -14.27
C ASN A 77 4.01 -3.60 -13.30
N GLY A 78 5.07 -2.79 -13.28
CA GLY A 78 6.16 -2.94 -12.30
C GLY A 78 5.71 -2.71 -10.84
N TYR A 79 4.78 -1.79 -10.61
CA TYR A 79 4.13 -1.62 -9.30
C TYR A 79 3.23 -2.82 -8.96
N ALA A 80 2.47 -3.31 -9.94
CA ALA A 80 1.56 -4.45 -9.78
C ALA A 80 2.29 -5.75 -9.41
N GLU A 81 3.51 -5.97 -9.92
CA GLU A 81 4.35 -7.14 -9.58
C GLU A 81 4.76 -7.20 -8.11
N ASN A 82 4.74 -6.07 -7.41
CA ASN A 82 5.14 -5.94 -6.01
C ASN A 82 4.02 -5.34 -5.16
N ILE A 83 2.76 -5.54 -5.56
CA ILE A 83 1.61 -4.85 -4.98
C ILE A 83 1.43 -5.18 -3.49
N GLU A 84 1.90 -6.34 -3.04
CA GLU A 84 1.85 -6.79 -1.65
C GLU A 84 2.69 -5.93 -0.69
N ARG A 85 3.65 -5.17 -1.22
CA ARG A 85 4.48 -4.22 -0.47
C ARG A 85 3.74 -2.91 -0.15
N TYR A 86 2.62 -2.67 -0.80
CA TYR A 86 1.78 -1.49 -0.63
C TYR A 86 0.61 -1.77 0.31
N THR A 87 0.04 -0.72 0.89
CA THR A 87 -1.13 -0.83 1.74
C THR A 87 -2.33 -1.30 0.92
N GLU A 88 -3.19 -2.13 1.54
CA GLU A 88 -4.36 -2.68 0.85
C GLU A 88 -5.30 -1.58 0.36
N GLU A 89 -5.46 -0.51 1.12
CA GLU A 89 -6.30 0.64 0.77
C GLU A 89 -5.89 1.29 -0.55
N THR A 90 -4.60 1.52 -0.76
CA THR A 90 -4.10 2.19 -1.96
C THR A 90 -3.99 1.21 -3.14
N ALA A 91 -3.64 -0.05 -2.88
CA ALA A 91 -3.63 -1.11 -3.89
C ALA A 91 -5.01 -1.40 -4.50
N LYS A 92 -6.09 -1.27 -3.70
CA LYS A 92 -7.48 -1.43 -4.14
C LYS A 92 -7.93 -0.39 -5.16
N VAL A 93 -7.34 0.81 -5.13
CA VAL A 93 -7.62 1.88 -6.11
C VAL A 93 -6.76 1.70 -7.36
N PHE A 94 -5.49 1.34 -7.17
CA PHE A 94 -4.54 1.15 -8.27
C PHE A 94 -4.89 0.00 -9.21
N THR A 95 -5.29 -1.16 -8.68
CA THR A 95 -5.50 -2.37 -9.50
C THR A 95 -6.62 -2.17 -10.56
N PRO A 96 -7.82 -1.67 -10.21
CA PRO A 96 -8.85 -1.37 -11.21
C PRO A 96 -8.44 -0.31 -12.23
N ALA A 97 -7.73 0.74 -11.81
CA ALA A 97 -7.26 1.78 -12.73
C ALA A 97 -6.29 1.23 -13.78
N LEU A 98 -5.40 0.31 -13.39
CA LEU A 98 -4.52 -0.38 -14.33
C LEU A 98 -5.29 -1.29 -15.30
N GLU A 99 -6.30 -2.02 -14.82
CA GLU A 99 -7.10 -2.88 -15.69
C GLU A 99 -7.95 -2.06 -16.68
N GLU A 100 -8.53 -0.94 -16.26
CA GLU A 100 -9.24 -0.01 -17.15
C GLU A 100 -8.30 0.59 -18.21
N ALA A 101 -7.10 1.03 -17.79
CA ALA A 101 -6.08 1.52 -18.71
C ALA A 101 -5.71 0.46 -19.77
N LYS A 102 -5.55 -0.81 -19.37
CA LYS A 102 -5.32 -1.91 -20.30
C LYS A 102 -6.52 -2.16 -21.22
N ALA A 103 -7.75 -2.03 -20.73
CA ALA A 103 -8.94 -2.18 -21.54
C ALA A 103 -8.98 -1.11 -22.65
N VAL A 104 -8.85 0.17 -22.28
CA VAL A 104 -8.80 1.30 -23.23
C VAL A 104 -7.62 1.16 -24.20
N TYR A 105 -6.46 0.72 -23.73
CA TYR A 105 -5.30 0.49 -24.58
C TYR A 105 -5.56 -0.57 -25.66
N ASN A 106 -6.30 -1.63 -25.33
CA ASN A 106 -6.63 -2.72 -26.25
C ASN A 106 -7.89 -2.44 -27.10
N ASP A 107 -8.69 -1.44 -26.76
CA ASP A 107 -9.89 -1.09 -27.51
C ASP A 107 -9.56 -0.38 -28.83
N ALA A 108 -9.83 -1.03 -29.96
CA ALA A 108 -9.55 -0.49 -31.30
C ALA A 108 -10.40 0.74 -31.67
N ASP A 109 -11.43 1.04 -30.89
CA ASP A 109 -12.31 2.20 -31.08
C ASP A 109 -12.07 3.33 -30.08
N ALA A 110 -11.19 3.13 -29.10
CA ALA A 110 -10.90 4.16 -28.09
C ALA A 110 -10.41 5.46 -28.74
N MET A 111 -11.16 6.52 -28.50
CA MET A 111 -10.85 7.87 -28.96
C MET A 111 -9.99 8.62 -27.94
N GLN A 112 -9.46 9.78 -28.34
CA GLN A 112 -8.54 10.55 -27.50
C GLN A 112 -9.09 10.88 -26.10
N GLY A 113 -10.40 11.10 -25.97
CA GLY A 113 -11.03 11.36 -24.67
C GLY A 113 -10.85 10.20 -23.69
N GLU A 114 -11.17 8.99 -24.13
CA GLU A 114 -11.07 7.76 -23.33
C GLU A 114 -9.61 7.45 -22.98
N VAL A 115 -8.69 7.63 -23.95
CA VAL A 115 -7.25 7.45 -23.71
C VAL A 115 -6.75 8.42 -22.64
N SER A 116 -7.07 9.71 -22.76
CA SER A 116 -6.63 10.73 -21.80
C SER A 116 -7.23 10.53 -20.39
N GLU A 117 -8.48 10.06 -20.31
CA GLU A 117 -9.14 9.74 -19.05
C GLU A 117 -8.47 8.55 -18.36
N ALA A 118 -8.21 7.47 -19.11
CA ALA A 118 -7.50 6.30 -18.62
C ALA A 118 -6.06 6.61 -18.16
N GLU A 119 -5.34 7.44 -18.92
CA GLU A 119 -4.01 7.94 -18.54
C GLU A 119 -4.05 8.69 -17.20
N SER A 120 -5.00 9.62 -17.06
CA SER A 120 -5.13 10.44 -15.85
C SER A 120 -5.49 9.60 -14.63
N ALA A 121 -6.46 8.69 -14.77
CA ALA A 121 -6.91 7.81 -13.70
C ALA A 121 -5.80 6.86 -13.23
N LEU A 122 -5.04 6.27 -14.16
CA LEU A 122 -3.92 5.40 -13.81
C LEU A 122 -2.80 6.17 -13.11
N LEU A 123 -2.44 7.35 -13.62
CA LEU A 123 -1.42 8.19 -12.99
C LEU A 123 -1.80 8.59 -11.57
N GLU A 124 -3.03 9.05 -11.35
CA GLU A 124 -3.53 9.41 -10.02
C GLU A 124 -3.45 8.21 -9.06
N ALA A 125 -3.88 7.04 -9.50
CA ALA A 125 -3.84 5.85 -8.66
C ALA A 125 -2.41 5.40 -8.31
N MET A 126 -1.45 5.56 -9.24
CA MET A 126 -0.02 5.33 -8.98
C MET A 126 0.53 6.32 -7.94
N GLU A 127 0.15 7.60 -8.01
CA GLU A 127 0.57 8.63 -7.05
C GLU A 127 -0.01 8.39 -5.64
N GLN A 128 -1.13 7.68 -5.53
CA GLN A 128 -1.76 7.32 -4.27
C GLN A 128 -1.14 6.10 -3.60
N LEU A 129 -0.37 5.25 -4.30
CA LEU A 129 0.26 4.07 -3.72
C LEU A 129 1.14 4.41 -2.51
N ARG A 130 0.97 3.68 -1.40
CA ARG A 130 1.77 3.83 -0.18
C ARG A 130 2.36 2.49 0.23
N TYR A 131 3.65 2.46 0.55
CA TYR A 131 4.29 1.28 1.12
C TYR A 131 3.74 0.99 2.52
N LYS A 132 3.65 -0.29 2.87
CA LYS A 132 3.44 -0.72 4.26
C LYS A 132 4.62 -0.27 5.12
N ALA A 133 4.35 0.16 6.36
CA ALA A 133 5.39 0.41 7.34
C ALA A 133 6.09 -0.90 7.76
N ASP A 134 7.38 -0.81 8.11
CA ASP A 134 8.14 -1.92 8.66
C ASP A 134 7.78 -2.13 10.13
N LYS A 135 7.18 -3.29 10.43
CA LYS A 135 6.70 -3.67 11.76
C LYS A 135 7.71 -4.52 12.55
N THR A 136 8.90 -4.81 12.00
CA THR A 136 9.87 -5.77 12.57
C THR A 136 10.26 -5.43 14.01
N ILE A 137 10.53 -4.14 14.30
CA ILE A 137 10.92 -3.71 15.65
C ILE A 137 9.76 -3.86 16.63
N LEU A 138 8.56 -3.39 16.24
CA LEU A 138 7.37 -3.48 17.09
C LEU A 138 6.99 -4.93 17.38
N GLU A 139 7.11 -5.83 16.40
CA GLU A 139 6.92 -7.27 16.57
C GLU A 139 7.86 -7.84 17.64
N ALA A 140 9.14 -7.49 17.58
CA ALA A 140 10.14 -7.96 18.55
C ALA A 140 9.86 -7.42 19.96
N VAL A 141 9.48 -6.15 20.10
CA VAL A 141 9.14 -5.52 21.38
C VAL A 141 7.88 -6.17 21.99
N LEU A 142 6.84 -6.41 21.18
CA LEU A 142 5.64 -7.13 21.62
C LEU A 142 5.95 -8.56 22.06
N ALA A 143 6.84 -9.26 21.34
CA ALA A 143 7.27 -10.60 21.69
C ALA A 143 8.00 -10.63 23.04
N GLU A 144 8.80 -9.61 23.37
CA GLU A 144 9.45 -9.51 24.68
C GLU A 144 8.47 -9.14 25.79
N ALA A 145 7.58 -8.18 25.53
CA ALA A 145 6.50 -7.81 26.46
C ALA A 145 5.64 -9.01 26.86
N ASN A 146 5.37 -9.93 25.92
CA ASN A 146 4.61 -11.15 26.17
C ASN A 146 5.29 -12.17 27.10
N LYS A 147 6.59 -12.04 27.38
CA LYS A 147 7.32 -12.92 28.30
C LYS A 147 7.35 -12.42 29.74
N ILE A 148 6.93 -11.17 29.98
CA ILE A 148 6.99 -10.55 31.30
C ILE A 148 5.93 -11.16 32.22
N ASP A 149 6.38 -11.74 33.33
CA ASP A 149 5.52 -12.17 34.43
C ASP A 149 5.15 -10.96 35.31
N THR A 150 3.95 -10.43 35.09
CA THR A 150 3.48 -9.21 35.77
C THR A 150 3.21 -9.40 37.27
N ALA A 151 3.15 -10.64 37.78
CA ALA A 151 2.89 -10.92 39.20
C ALA A 151 4.00 -10.41 40.14
N GLN A 152 5.19 -10.16 39.61
CA GLN A 152 6.37 -9.73 40.38
C GLN A 152 6.44 -8.21 40.55
N TYR A 153 5.53 -7.45 39.94
CA TYR A 153 5.62 -5.99 39.83
C TYR A 153 4.44 -5.29 40.51
N THR A 154 4.59 -3.99 40.79
CA THR A 154 3.55 -3.18 41.41
C THR A 154 2.36 -2.96 40.47
N ALA A 155 1.15 -2.95 41.04
CA ALA A 155 -0.07 -2.78 40.26
C ALA A 155 -0.09 -1.51 39.40
N GLU A 156 0.48 -0.41 39.90
CA GLU A 156 0.57 0.87 39.16
C GLU A 156 1.43 0.74 37.90
N THR A 157 2.62 0.14 38.00
CA THR A 157 3.52 0.01 36.84
C THR A 157 3.04 -1.05 35.86
N VAL A 158 2.38 -2.11 36.34
CA VAL A 158 1.72 -3.12 35.50
C VAL A 158 0.57 -2.51 34.70
N ALA A 159 -0.24 -1.61 35.29
CA ALA A 159 -1.33 -0.97 34.56
C ALA A 159 -0.82 -0.08 33.41
N ALA A 160 0.26 0.68 33.64
CA ALA A 160 0.92 1.46 32.60
C ALA A 160 1.50 0.58 31.47
N PHE A 161 2.16 -0.52 31.85
CA PHE A 161 2.68 -1.51 30.90
C PHE A 161 1.58 -2.13 30.04
N GLN A 162 0.46 -2.57 30.62
CA GLN A 162 -0.64 -3.15 29.85
C GLN A 162 -1.28 -2.14 28.91
N THR A 163 -1.44 -0.89 29.36
CA THR A 163 -1.96 0.20 28.50
C THR A 163 -1.05 0.40 27.28
N ALA A 164 0.27 0.49 27.48
CA ALA A 164 1.22 0.63 26.38
C ALA A 164 1.23 -0.60 25.46
N LYS A 165 1.07 -1.81 26.02
CA LYS A 165 1.00 -3.05 25.25
C LYS A 165 -0.25 -3.09 24.36
N GLU A 166 -1.42 -2.75 24.88
CA GLU A 166 -2.67 -2.69 24.11
C GLU A 166 -2.57 -1.67 22.97
N ALA A 167 -1.99 -0.49 23.23
CA ALA A 167 -1.74 0.52 22.21
C ALA A 167 -0.77 0.01 21.12
N ALA A 168 0.30 -0.67 21.52
CA ALA A 168 1.26 -1.27 20.60
C ALA A 168 0.63 -2.38 19.74
N GLU A 169 -0.22 -3.23 20.31
CA GLU A 169 -0.96 -4.27 19.57
C GLU A 169 -1.94 -3.65 18.56
N ALA A 170 -2.63 -2.57 18.94
CA ALA A 170 -3.53 -1.85 18.04
C ALA A 170 -2.78 -1.25 16.83
N VAL A 171 -1.63 -0.62 17.06
CA VAL A 171 -0.78 -0.09 15.99
C VAL A 171 -0.19 -1.21 15.14
N TYR A 172 0.23 -2.33 15.74
CA TYR A 172 0.73 -3.50 15.02
C TYR A 172 -0.32 -4.11 14.10
N GLY A 173 -1.59 -4.15 14.52
CA GLY A 173 -2.71 -4.63 13.70
C GLY A 173 -3.19 -3.67 12.62
N ASN A 174 -2.74 -2.40 12.63
CA ASN A 174 -3.13 -1.42 11.62
C ASN A 174 -2.22 -1.50 10.39
N ASP A 175 -2.76 -1.95 9.26
CA ASP A 175 -2.01 -2.06 7.99
C ASP A 175 -1.72 -0.73 7.30
N ASN A 176 -2.39 0.34 7.73
CA ASN A 176 -2.18 1.70 7.29
C ASN A 176 -1.34 2.52 8.26
N ALA A 177 -0.82 1.92 9.34
CA ALA A 177 0.05 2.61 10.28
C ALA A 177 1.26 3.20 9.56
N THR A 178 1.58 4.44 9.90
CA THR A 178 2.80 5.11 9.45
C THR A 178 4.02 4.55 10.20
N GLN A 179 5.21 4.72 9.61
CA GLN A 179 6.43 4.32 10.29
C GLN A 179 6.63 5.08 11.62
N GLU A 180 6.15 6.33 11.70
CA GLU A 180 6.23 7.13 12.93
C GLU A 180 5.37 6.52 14.04
N GLU A 181 4.13 6.13 13.74
CA GLU A 181 3.24 5.44 14.70
C GLU A 181 3.84 4.09 15.15
N ILE A 182 4.38 3.30 14.23
CA ILE A 182 5.04 2.03 14.55
C ILE A 182 6.24 2.24 15.48
N ASN A 183 7.08 3.24 15.17
CA ASN A 183 8.25 3.56 15.99
C ASN A 183 7.86 4.10 17.37
N ALA A 184 6.83 4.95 17.44
CA ALA A 184 6.32 5.49 18.69
C ALA A 184 5.76 4.39 19.58
N ALA A 185 4.91 3.51 19.05
CA ALA A 185 4.37 2.36 19.77
C ALA A 185 5.47 1.44 20.34
N ALA A 186 6.52 1.18 19.53
CA ALA A 186 7.65 0.36 19.98
C ALA A 186 8.43 1.04 21.12
N ALA A 187 8.64 2.36 21.03
CA ALA A 187 9.33 3.14 22.06
C ALA A 187 8.53 3.21 23.36
N GLU A 188 7.23 3.51 23.28
CA GLU A 188 6.33 3.60 24.45
C GLU A 188 6.21 2.26 25.19
N LEU A 189 6.05 1.16 24.46
CA LEU A 189 6.04 -0.17 25.08
C LEU A 189 7.38 -0.52 25.72
N SER A 190 8.51 -0.18 25.06
CA SER A 190 9.85 -0.37 25.63
C SER A 190 10.06 0.44 26.90
N GLU A 191 9.60 1.69 26.94
CA GLU A 191 9.66 2.54 28.12
C GLU A 191 8.81 1.97 29.27
N ALA A 192 7.60 1.51 28.97
CA ALA A 192 6.72 0.91 29.96
C ALA A 192 7.28 -0.40 30.54
N MET A 193 7.94 -1.22 29.71
CA MET A 193 8.70 -2.39 30.17
C MET A 193 9.84 -2.00 31.13
N ASN A 194 10.62 -0.97 30.78
CA ASN A 194 11.71 -0.47 31.62
C ASN A 194 11.20 0.22 32.91
N GLY A 195 9.96 0.72 32.90
CA GLY A 195 9.31 1.39 34.01
C GLY A 195 8.69 0.45 35.06
N LEU A 196 8.67 -0.86 34.81
CA LEU A 196 8.16 -1.86 35.76
C LEU A 196 8.97 -1.86 37.06
N LYS A 197 8.27 -1.80 38.20
CA LYS A 197 8.89 -1.80 39.54
C LYS A 197 8.48 -3.05 40.31
N VAL A 198 9.45 -3.77 40.86
CA VAL A 198 9.19 -4.99 41.65
C VAL A 198 8.31 -4.65 42.86
N ALA A 199 7.32 -5.49 43.15
CA ALA A 199 6.53 -5.35 44.35
C ALA A 199 7.42 -5.61 45.59
N GLU A 200 7.49 -4.67 46.53
CA GLU A 200 8.18 -4.92 47.80
C GLU A 200 7.46 -6.05 48.55
N THR A 201 8.19 -7.14 48.78
CA THR A 201 7.75 -8.13 49.77
C THR A 201 7.90 -7.51 51.14
N GLU A 202 6.78 -7.21 51.80
CA GLU A 202 6.73 -7.01 53.25
C GLU A 202 7.36 -8.23 53.91
N ILE A 203 8.64 -8.11 54.29
CA ILE A 203 9.28 -9.08 55.18
C ILE A 203 8.56 -8.88 56.51
N VAL A 204 7.65 -9.79 56.82
CA VAL A 204 6.96 -9.82 58.12
C VAL A 204 8.03 -9.94 59.20
N ASN A 205 8.37 -8.82 59.83
CA ASN A 205 9.11 -8.81 61.07
C ASN A 205 8.23 -9.54 62.10
N THR A 206 8.58 -10.79 62.40
CA THR A 206 8.01 -11.57 63.48
C THR A 206 8.08 -10.76 64.79
N PRO A 207 6.99 -10.68 65.58
CA PRO A 207 6.97 -9.89 66.81
C PRO A 207 7.95 -10.43 67.85
N GLU A 208 8.75 -9.51 68.39
CA GLU A 208 9.69 -9.73 69.50
C GLU A 208 8.94 -10.21 70.75
N VAL A 209 9.24 -11.43 71.21
CA VAL A 209 8.65 -12.00 72.43
C VAL A 209 9.35 -11.38 73.64
N GLN A 210 8.60 -10.60 74.41
CA GLN A 210 9.06 -9.94 75.63
C GLN A 210 9.15 -10.95 76.79
N GLY A 211 10.37 -11.43 77.06
CA GLY A 211 10.70 -12.31 78.21
C GLY A 211 11.49 -11.56 79.28
N ASP A 212 10.99 -11.61 80.51
CA ASP A 212 11.48 -10.92 81.71
C ASP A 212 12.87 -11.41 82.21
N LYS A 213 13.52 -10.54 82.96
CA LYS A 213 14.91 -10.49 83.46
C LYS A 213 15.43 -11.74 84.18
N THR A 214 16.72 -12.02 84.01
CA THR A 214 17.67 -12.26 85.14
C THR A 214 19.13 -12.16 84.66
N LEU A 215 19.96 -11.48 85.46
CA LEU A 215 21.40 -11.25 85.25
C LEU A 215 22.22 -12.46 85.71
N ILE A 216 23.16 -12.94 84.88
CA ILE A 216 24.45 -13.53 85.34
C ILE A 216 25.54 -13.37 84.26
N THR A 217 26.74 -13.07 84.74
CA THR A 217 28.00 -12.69 84.08
C THR A 217 28.80 -13.88 83.51
N GLU A 218 29.37 -13.75 82.31
CA GLU A 218 30.80 -13.98 81.95
C GLU A 218 31.02 -14.26 80.44
N GLY A 219 31.96 -13.51 79.84
CA GLY A 219 32.97 -13.99 78.87
C GLY A 219 32.56 -14.53 77.50
N GLY A 220 32.80 -13.75 76.43
CA GLY A 220 33.01 -14.30 75.07
C GLY A 220 32.81 -13.32 73.92
N ASN A 221 33.87 -13.00 73.18
CA ASN A 221 33.85 -12.19 71.96
C ASN A 221 33.18 -12.92 70.77
N ALA A 222 32.29 -12.23 70.04
CA ALA A 222 32.11 -12.28 68.58
C ALA A 222 31.15 -11.15 68.16
N LYS A 223 31.66 -9.98 67.74
CA LYS A 223 31.92 -9.53 66.36
C LYS A 223 30.65 -9.40 65.49
N THR A 224 30.33 -8.13 65.24
CA THR A 224 29.23 -7.58 64.46
C THR A 224 29.33 -7.86 62.96
N GLY A 225 28.16 -8.06 62.33
CA GLY A 225 27.83 -7.46 61.04
C GLY A 225 28.29 -8.20 59.79
N GLU A 226 27.32 -8.76 59.06
CA GLU A 226 27.24 -8.69 57.60
C GLU A 226 25.87 -9.21 57.15
N THR A 227 24.89 -8.30 57.07
CA THR A 227 23.72 -8.46 56.20
C THR A 227 24.17 -8.08 54.80
N ALA A 228 24.43 -9.07 53.95
CA ALA A 228 24.69 -8.80 52.53
C ALA A 228 23.35 -8.53 51.81
N PRO A 229 23.16 -7.37 51.16
CA PRO A 229 22.08 -7.23 50.19
C PRO A 229 22.43 -8.05 48.94
N ILE A 230 21.45 -8.81 48.45
CA ILE A 230 21.53 -9.55 47.18
C ILE A 230 21.69 -8.52 46.07
N ALA A 231 22.85 -8.51 45.41
CA ALA A 231 23.11 -7.70 44.24
C ALA A 231 22.28 -8.20 43.06
N VAL A 232 21.30 -7.42 42.62
CA VAL A 232 20.57 -7.66 41.36
C VAL A 232 21.35 -7.00 40.23
N VAL A 233 21.90 -7.83 39.34
CA VAL A 233 22.53 -7.38 38.10
C VAL A 233 21.42 -7.04 37.10
N ALA A 234 21.11 -5.75 36.95
CA ALA A 234 20.31 -5.26 35.83
C ALA A 234 21.17 -5.29 34.57
N THR A 235 20.99 -6.31 33.73
CA THR A 235 21.59 -6.34 32.39
C THR A 235 20.84 -5.35 31.48
N LEU A 236 21.39 -4.15 31.34
CA LEU A 236 20.97 -3.17 30.34
C LEU A 236 21.31 -3.71 28.94
N PHE A 237 20.31 -4.15 28.18
CA PHE A 237 20.43 -4.26 26.73
C PHE A 237 20.30 -2.86 26.13
N ALA A 238 21.45 -2.25 25.81
CA ALA A 238 21.49 -1.06 24.97
C ALA A 238 21.23 -1.47 23.52
N LEU A 239 19.98 -1.37 23.06
CA LEU A 239 19.68 -1.31 21.63
C LEU A 239 20.05 0.10 21.13
N THR A 240 21.33 0.30 20.85
CA THR A 240 21.80 1.47 20.12
C THR A 240 21.20 1.45 18.72
N GLY A 241 20.23 2.33 18.47
CA GLY A 241 19.72 2.62 17.14
C GLY A 241 20.84 3.15 16.25
N ALA A 242 21.08 2.46 15.13
CA ALA A 242 21.82 3.00 14.00
C ALA A 242 20.83 3.20 12.84
N GLY A 243 20.12 4.33 12.89
CA GLY A 243 19.55 4.91 11.68
C GLY A 243 20.71 5.44 10.83
N VAL A 244 21.06 4.74 9.75
CA VAL A 244 21.85 5.31 8.66
C VAL A 244 21.01 5.28 7.39
N LEU A 245 20.24 6.35 7.21
CA LEU A 245 19.69 6.74 5.92
C LEU A 245 20.82 7.40 5.11
N LEU A 246 21.30 6.70 4.08
CA LEU A 246 22.06 7.29 2.99
C LEU A 246 21.38 6.88 1.67
N ASN A 247 20.40 7.65 1.23
CA ASN A 247 20.00 7.63 -0.18
C ASN A 247 20.74 8.74 -0.92
N LYS A 248 21.84 8.36 -1.58
CA LYS A 248 22.66 9.24 -2.39
C LYS A 248 21.98 9.49 -3.73
N LYS A 249 21.52 10.72 -3.90
CA LYS A 249 21.24 11.42 -5.16
C LYS A 249 22.22 11.01 -6.28
N GLY A 250 21.74 10.25 -7.25
CA GLY A 250 22.40 10.02 -8.54
C GLY A 250 21.91 11.05 -9.56
N ARG A 251 22.70 12.10 -9.78
CA ARG A 251 22.69 12.85 -11.04
C ARG A 251 23.64 12.13 -11.98
N ASN A 252 23.14 11.72 -13.14
CA ASN A 252 23.79 11.83 -14.45
C ASN A 252 22.69 11.81 -15.49
#